data_AF-A0A3M1CRK4-F1
#
_entry.id   AF-A0A3M1CRK4-F1
#
_cell.length_a   1.000
_cell.length_b   1.000
_cell.length_c   1.000
_cell.angle_alpha   90.00
_cell.angle_beta   90.00
_cell.angle_gamma   90.00
#
_symmetry.space_group_name_H-M   'P 1'
#
loop_
_entity.id
_entity.type
_entity.pdbx_description
1 polymer ?
#
loop_
_entity_poly.entity_id
_entity_poly.type
_entity_poly.pdbx_seq_one_letter_code
_entity_poly.pdbx_strand_id
1 'polypeptide(L)'
;MEFSERIPEEMFEPVFLPAIRKIGAKRVILDLNAQARCAIPRQTPVGKLVPKLKLLCYTQRRAAVQQQLEQLFDRWLDGQLGDAAESFYQLSDELNEQLDGESVPKDERREKVVEIMGKLKSLFEQNGLTPAQAEYVFRVKAYPEVLELYLQNFGAGTRSDGEQE
;
A
#
# COMPACT_ATOMS: atom_id res chain seq x y z
N MET A 1 14.33 -2.12 2.02
CA MET A 1 13.47 -3.02 1.23
C MET A 1 13.19 -2.35 -0.11
N GLU A 2 13.48 -3.02 -1.22
CA GLU A 2 13.21 -2.54 -2.57
C GLU A 2 11.69 -2.52 -2.87
N PHE A 3 11.26 -1.68 -3.81
CA PHE A 3 9.85 -1.60 -4.24
C PHE A 3 9.27 -2.97 -4.63
N SER A 4 10.07 -3.79 -5.31
CA SER A 4 9.68 -5.14 -5.76
C SER A 4 9.51 -6.15 -4.64
N GLU A 5 10.12 -5.91 -3.48
CA GLU A 5 9.95 -6.76 -2.30
C GLU A 5 8.66 -6.38 -1.55
N ARG A 6 8.35 -5.08 -1.46
CA ARG A 6 7.10 -4.59 -0.86
C ARG A 6 5.87 -4.93 -1.69
N ILE A 7 5.96 -4.65 -2.98
CA ILE A 7 4.88 -4.84 -3.96
C ILE A 7 5.41 -5.78 -5.04
N PRO A 8 5.19 -7.10 -4.89
CA PRO A 8 5.52 -8.08 -5.92
C PRO A 8 4.87 -7.72 -7.26
N GLU A 9 5.48 -8.19 -8.35
CA GLU A 9 5.10 -7.77 -9.70
C GLU A 9 3.65 -8.16 -10.08
N GLU A 10 3.17 -9.29 -9.55
CA GLU A 10 1.81 -9.80 -9.64
C GLU A 10 0.79 -8.95 -8.87
N MET A 11 1.24 -8.23 -7.84
CA MET A 11 0.42 -7.35 -7.00
C MET A 11 0.29 -5.94 -7.59
N PHE A 12 1.09 -5.59 -8.60
CA PHE A 12 1.12 -4.24 -9.14
C PHE A 12 -0.24 -3.76 -9.66
N GLU A 13 -0.93 -4.57 -10.49
CA GLU A 13 -2.23 -4.15 -11.01
C GLU A 13 -3.30 -4.09 -9.93
N PRO A 14 -3.48 -5.12 -9.07
CA PRO A 14 -4.43 -5.04 -7.96
C PRO A 14 -4.23 -3.81 -7.06
N VAL A 15 -2.99 -3.42 -6.78
CA VAL A 15 -2.67 -2.26 -5.94
C VAL A 15 -2.98 -0.93 -6.63
N PHE A 16 -2.54 -0.72 -7.87
CA PHE A 16 -2.56 0.61 -8.48
C PHE A 16 -3.70 0.84 -9.49
N LEU A 17 -4.24 -0.21 -10.11
CA LEU A 17 -5.31 -0.06 -11.10
C LEU A 17 -6.57 0.59 -10.52
N PRO A 18 -7.02 0.29 -9.28
CA PRO A 18 -8.18 0.97 -8.68
C PRO A 18 -7.96 2.48 -8.59
N ALA A 19 -6.80 2.92 -8.09
CA ALA A 19 -6.44 4.33 -7.99
C ALA A 19 -6.39 5.01 -9.37
N ILE A 20 -5.77 4.36 -10.37
CA ILE A 20 -5.68 4.87 -11.74
C ILE A 20 -7.07 5.04 -12.36
N ARG A 21 -7.99 4.09 -12.14
CA ARG A 21 -9.37 4.16 -12.66
C ARG A 21 -10.17 5.25 -11.96
N LYS A 22 -10.06 5.37 -10.63
CA LYS A 22 -10.78 6.36 -9.83
C LYS A 22 -10.36 7.80 -10.19
N ILE A 23 -9.05 8.04 -10.32
CA ILE A 23 -8.49 9.37 -10.60
C ILE A 23 -8.52 9.68 -12.11
N GLY A 24 -8.43 8.65 -12.94
CA GLY A 24 -8.47 8.74 -14.40
C GLY A 24 -7.07 8.79 -15.03
N ALA A 25 -6.84 7.93 -16.02
CA ALA A 25 -5.54 7.76 -16.69
C ALA A 25 -4.93 9.07 -17.20
N LYS A 26 -5.74 9.97 -17.77
CA LYS A 26 -5.26 11.26 -18.28
C LYS A 26 -4.60 12.07 -17.16
N ARG A 27 -5.20 12.13 -15.97
CA ARG A 27 -4.65 12.89 -14.85
C ARG A 27 -3.37 12.25 -14.32
N VAL A 28 -3.38 10.93 -14.16
CA VAL A 28 -2.19 10.16 -13.73
C VAL A 28 -1.01 10.40 -14.67
N ILE A 29 -1.23 10.37 -15.99
CA ILE A 29 -0.18 10.61 -16.99
C ILE A 29 0.38 12.03 -16.88
N LEU A 30 -0.47 13.03 -16.66
CA LEU A 30 -0.02 14.41 -16.50
C LEU A 30 0.87 14.57 -15.27
N ASP A 31 0.45 14.03 -14.12
CA ASP A 31 1.23 14.08 -12.88
C ASP A 31 2.57 13.34 -13.06
N LEU A 32 2.57 12.13 -13.64
CA LEU A 32 3.79 11.36 -13.90
C LEU A 32 4.76 12.05 -14.88
N ASN A 33 4.24 12.71 -15.92
CA ASN A 33 5.10 13.43 -16.84
C ASN A 33 5.73 14.67 -16.19
N ALA A 34 4.98 15.38 -15.35
CA ALA A 34 5.47 16.54 -14.64
C ALA A 34 6.52 16.16 -13.58
N GLN A 35 6.23 15.13 -12.78
CA GLN A 35 7.03 14.81 -11.60
C GLN A 35 8.10 13.74 -11.87
N ALA A 36 7.79 12.72 -12.68
CA ALA A 36 8.71 11.59 -12.96
C ALA A 36 9.34 11.64 -14.36
N ARG A 37 9.01 12.65 -15.18
CA ARG A 37 9.56 12.89 -16.52
C ARG A 37 9.48 11.65 -17.43
N CYS A 38 8.32 10.98 -17.43
CA CYS A 38 8.12 9.69 -18.11
C CYS A 38 7.80 9.78 -19.61
N ALA A 39 7.53 10.98 -20.13
CA ALA A 39 7.15 11.23 -21.53
C ALA A 39 6.04 10.30 -22.08
N ILE A 40 5.04 9.98 -21.26
CA ILE A 40 3.92 9.12 -21.64
C ILE A 40 2.87 9.97 -22.40
N PRO A 41 2.38 9.56 -23.59
CA PRO A 41 1.34 10.29 -24.31
C PRO A 41 0.06 10.41 -23.47
N ARG A 42 -0.55 11.61 -23.45
CA ARG A 42 -1.75 11.94 -22.63
C ARG A 42 -2.98 11.07 -22.94
N GLN A 43 -3.02 10.50 -24.14
CA GLN A 43 -4.11 9.67 -24.66
C GLN A 43 -3.85 8.17 -24.55
N THR A 44 -2.81 7.77 -23.80
CA THR A 44 -2.55 6.36 -23.49
C THR A 44 -3.73 5.76 -22.71
N PRO A 45 -4.41 4.72 -23.22
CA PRO A 45 -5.51 4.08 -22.52
C PRO A 45 -5.01 3.31 -21.29
N VAL A 46 -5.87 3.11 -20.29
CA VAL A 46 -5.54 2.40 -19.03
C VAL A 46 -4.86 1.05 -19.30
N GLY A 47 -5.38 0.25 -20.23
CA GLY A 47 -4.82 -1.07 -20.58
C GLY A 47 -3.41 -1.04 -21.18
N LYS A 48 -2.94 0.12 -21.67
CA LYS A 48 -1.54 0.32 -22.10
C LYS A 48 -0.71 1.08 -21.08
N LEU A 49 -1.36 1.87 -20.22
CA LEU A 49 -0.70 2.62 -19.16
C LEU A 49 -0.14 1.69 -18.09
N VAL A 50 -0.94 0.77 -17.58
CA VAL A 50 -0.56 -0.10 -16.44
C VAL A 50 0.67 -0.96 -16.75
N PRO A 51 0.74 -1.67 -17.90
CA PRO A 51 1.96 -2.42 -18.26
C PRO A 51 3.19 -1.51 -18.42
N LYS A 52 3.00 -0.28 -18.90
CA LYS A 52 4.10 0.68 -19.03
C LYS A 52 4.62 1.11 -17.66
N LEU A 53 3.74 1.38 -16.69
CA LEU A 53 4.14 1.75 -15.33
C LEU A 53 4.86 0.60 -14.62
N LYS A 54 4.36 -0.63 -14.80
CA LYS A 54 5.00 -1.85 -14.34
C LYS A 54 6.44 -1.98 -14.89
N LEU A 55 6.62 -1.85 -16.21
CA LEU A 55 7.96 -1.83 -16.84
C LEU A 55 8.88 -0.76 -16.22
N LEU A 56 8.36 0.45 -15.98
CA LEU A 56 9.14 1.55 -15.41
C LEU A 56 9.58 1.26 -13.96
N CYS A 57 8.75 0.60 -13.17
CA CYS A 57 9.03 0.28 -11.77
C CYS A 57 9.97 -0.91 -11.59
N TYR A 58 9.75 -2.02 -12.30
CA TYR A 58 10.47 -3.28 -12.06
C TYR A 58 11.69 -3.46 -12.97
N THR A 59 11.55 -3.14 -14.26
CA THR A 59 12.65 -3.34 -15.22
C THR A 59 13.58 -2.13 -15.27
N GLN A 60 13.02 -0.93 -15.38
CA GLN A 60 13.82 0.30 -15.48
C GLN A 60 14.13 0.93 -14.11
N ARG A 61 13.57 0.38 -13.03
CA ARG A 61 13.79 0.81 -11.64
C ARG A 61 13.73 2.32 -11.44
N ARG A 62 12.76 2.99 -12.09
CA ARG A 62 12.62 4.45 -12.01
C ARG A 62 11.97 4.85 -10.68
N ALA A 63 12.79 5.19 -9.69
CA ALA A 63 12.34 5.60 -8.35
C ALA A 63 11.30 6.74 -8.37
N ALA A 64 11.47 7.73 -9.25
CA ALA A 64 10.50 8.82 -9.38
C ALA A 64 9.09 8.34 -9.79
N VAL A 65 8.98 7.24 -10.54
CA VAL A 65 7.68 6.65 -10.87
C VAL A 65 7.07 5.96 -9.65
N GLN A 66 7.88 5.24 -8.88
CA GLN A 66 7.45 4.58 -7.65
C GLN A 66 6.89 5.60 -6.65
N GLN A 67 7.60 6.70 -6.40
CA GLN A 67 7.15 7.79 -5.53
C GLN A 67 5.82 8.40 -5.99
N GLN A 68 5.64 8.57 -7.30
CA GLN A 68 4.38 9.10 -7.84
C GLN A 68 3.23 8.11 -7.74
N LEU A 69 3.50 6.81 -7.79
CA LEU A 69 2.49 5.78 -7.55
C LEU A 69 2.08 5.72 -6.08
N GLU A 70 3.00 5.93 -5.14
CA GLU A 70 2.69 6.04 -3.71
C GLU A 70 1.81 7.27 -3.44
N GLN A 71 2.15 8.44 -4.01
CA GLN A 71 1.29 9.64 -3.92
C GLN A 71 -0.07 9.48 -4.61
N LEU A 72 -0.14 8.66 -5.68
CA LEU A 72 -1.39 8.31 -6.31
C LEU A 72 -2.25 7.44 -5.38
N PHE A 73 -1.62 6.48 -4.71
CA PHE A 73 -2.26 5.59 -3.76
C PHE A 73 -2.81 6.35 -2.56
N ASP A 74 -2.06 7.32 -2.02
CA ASP A 74 -2.50 8.17 -0.90
C ASP A 74 -3.80 8.91 -1.22
N ARG A 75 -3.87 9.55 -2.39
CA ARG A 75 -5.08 10.23 -2.84
C ARG A 75 -6.26 9.29 -3.01
N TRP A 76 -6.02 8.05 -3.42
CA TRP A 76 -7.07 7.04 -3.50
C TRP A 76 -7.52 6.59 -2.12
N LEU A 77 -6.58 6.32 -1.21
CA LEU A 77 -6.86 5.89 0.16
C LEU A 77 -7.64 6.95 0.94
N ASP A 78 -7.23 8.22 0.89
CA ASP A 78 -7.97 9.33 1.51
C ASP A 78 -9.41 9.38 0.99
N GLY A 79 -9.60 9.18 -0.32
CA GLY A 79 -10.92 9.12 -0.94
C GLY A 79 -11.73 7.86 -0.62
N GLN A 80 -11.11 6.78 -0.14
CA GLN A 80 -11.81 5.61 0.39
C GLN A 80 -12.20 5.78 1.85
N LEU A 81 -11.32 6.36 2.66
CA LEU A 81 -11.54 6.54 4.09
C LEU A 81 -12.51 7.68 4.40
N GLY A 82 -12.53 8.74 3.57
CA GLY A 82 -13.39 9.89 3.82
C GLY A 82 -13.14 10.47 5.22
N ASP A 83 -14.19 10.56 6.03
CA ASP A 83 -14.11 11.09 7.40
C ASP A 83 -13.25 10.22 8.33
N ALA A 84 -13.02 8.95 8.00
CA ALA A 84 -12.18 8.04 8.77
C ALA A 84 -10.66 8.26 8.54
N ALA A 85 -10.27 9.16 7.63
CA ALA A 85 -8.87 9.46 7.36
C ALA A 85 -8.14 9.97 8.62
N GLU A 86 -8.80 10.79 9.45
CA GLU A 86 -8.22 11.28 10.70
C GLU A 86 -7.89 10.12 11.67
N SER A 87 -8.81 9.16 11.82
CA SER A 87 -8.57 7.97 12.65
C SER A 87 -7.44 7.10 12.10
N PHE A 88 -7.30 7.00 10.77
CA PHE A 88 -6.16 6.32 10.15
C PHE A 88 -4.83 6.99 10.50
N TYR A 89 -4.76 8.33 10.43
CA TYR A 89 -3.55 9.07 10.81
C TYR A 89 -3.23 8.90 12.30
N GLN A 90 -4.23 9.00 13.18
CA GLN A 90 -4.04 8.78 14.62
C GLN A 90 -3.51 7.38 14.94
N LEU A 91 -4.08 6.32 14.34
CA LEU A 91 -3.59 4.96 14.53
C LEU A 91 -2.21 4.73 13.91
N SER A 92 -1.88 5.43 12.83
CA SER A 92 -0.54 5.36 12.22
C SER A 92 0.50 6.04 13.12
N ASP A 93 0.15 7.15 13.76
CA ASP A 93 1.01 7.82 14.73
C ASP A 93 1.18 6.97 16.00
N GLU A 94 0.09 6.40 16.54
CA GLU A 94 0.14 5.46 17.67
C GLU A 94 1.04 4.26 17.34
N LEU A 95 0.95 3.73 16.11
CA LEU A 95 1.82 2.65 15.65
C LEU A 95 3.29 3.07 15.67
N ASN A 96 3.61 4.24 15.09
CA ASN A 96 4.98 4.76 15.01
C ASN A 96 5.59 5.02 16.40
N GLU A 97 4.80 5.47 17.37
CA GLU A 97 5.25 5.66 18.76
C GLU A 97 5.68 4.35 19.44
N GLN A 98 5.12 3.21 19.01
CA GLN A 98 5.52 1.90 19.54
C GLN A 98 6.78 1.34 18.86
N LEU A 99 7.23 1.90 17.74
CA LEU A 99 8.39 1.40 16.98
C LEU A 99 9.71 1.93 17.53
N ASP A 100 10.78 1.18 17.29
CA ASP A 100 12.15 1.63 17.51
C ASP A 100 12.68 2.27 16.23
N GLY A 101 12.20 3.49 15.94
CA GLY A 101 12.40 4.16 14.66
C GLY A 101 11.56 3.51 13.57
N GLU A 102 12.18 2.78 12.64
CA GLU A 102 11.49 2.07 11.55
C GLU A 102 11.34 0.56 11.81
N SER A 103 11.78 0.08 12.98
CA SER A 103 11.84 -1.35 13.33
C SER A 103 10.81 -1.74 14.38
N VAL A 104 10.37 -3.00 14.33
CA VAL A 104 9.45 -3.57 15.31
C VAL A 104 10.23 -3.89 16.60
N PRO A 105 9.77 -3.43 17.78
CA PRO A 105 10.43 -3.71 19.04
C PRO A 105 10.40 -5.22 19.36
N LYS A 106 11.35 -5.66 20.18
CA LYS A 106 11.45 -7.07 20.63
C LYS A 106 10.92 -7.29 22.05
N ASP A 107 10.40 -6.23 22.66
CA ASP A 107 9.82 -6.22 24.00
C ASP A 107 8.28 -6.29 23.95
N GLU A 108 7.64 -6.09 25.09
CA GLU A 108 6.18 -6.05 25.27
C GLU A 108 5.45 -5.08 24.33
N ARG A 109 6.11 -4.02 23.80
CA ARG A 109 5.50 -3.13 22.80
C ARG A 109 5.20 -3.84 21.49
N ARG A 110 5.84 -4.98 21.20
CA ARG A 110 5.54 -5.80 20.01
C ARG A 110 4.07 -6.23 19.98
N GLU A 111 3.51 -6.59 21.13
CA GLU A 111 2.09 -6.97 21.23
C GLU A 111 1.20 -5.75 20.94
N LYS A 112 1.61 -4.57 21.40
CA LYS A 112 0.91 -3.31 21.12
C LYS A 112 0.93 -2.95 19.63
N VAL A 113 2.07 -3.16 18.95
CA VAL A 113 2.19 -3.01 17.49
C VAL A 113 1.18 -3.91 16.77
N VAL A 114 1.07 -5.19 17.16
CA VAL A 114 0.08 -6.13 16.59
C VAL A 114 -1.35 -5.67 16.85
N GLU A 115 -1.66 -5.20 18.07
CA GLU A 115 -2.98 -4.66 18.42
C GLU A 115 -3.37 -3.48 17.52
N ILE A 116 -2.47 -2.51 17.35
CA ILE A 116 -2.71 -1.31 16.52
C ILE A 116 -2.87 -1.69 15.05
N MET A 117 -2.07 -2.62 14.53
CA MET A 117 -2.27 -3.16 13.17
C MET A 117 -3.64 -3.81 13.00
N GLY A 118 -4.13 -4.53 14.02
CA GLY A 118 -5.48 -5.08 14.05
C GLY A 118 -6.57 -4.00 14.01
N LYS A 119 -6.36 -2.88 14.72
CA LYS A 119 -7.25 -1.71 14.66
C LYS A 119 -7.24 -1.06 13.28
N LEU A 120 -6.08 -0.87 12.67
CA LEU A 120 -5.94 -0.34 11.31
C LEU A 120 -6.67 -1.22 10.29
N LYS A 121 -6.47 -2.54 10.35
CA LYS A 121 -7.18 -3.51 9.51
C LYS A 121 -8.70 -3.40 9.70
N SER A 122 -9.16 -3.32 10.94
CA SER A 122 -10.59 -3.17 11.26
C SER A 122 -11.17 -1.85 10.74
N LEU A 123 -10.42 -0.75 10.86
CA LEU A 123 -10.79 0.55 10.30
C LEU A 123 -10.98 0.45 8.78
N PHE A 124 -10.06 -0.19 8.08
CA PHE A 124 -10.17 -0.40 6.63
C PHE A 124 -11.42 -1.19 6.25
N GLU A 125 -11.68 -2.31 6.94
CA GLU A 125 -12.85 -3.16 6.68
C GLU A 125 -14.17 -2.43 6.97
N GLN A 126 -14.24 -1.66 8.06
CA GLN A 126 -15.42 -0.83 8.39
C GLN A 126 -15.70 0.25 7.34
N ASN A 127 -14.66 0.72 6.64
CA ASN A 127 -14.77 1.68 5.55
C ASN A 127 -14.85 1.02 4.17
N GLY A 128 -15.18 -0.28 4.11
CA GLY A 128 -15.51 -0.98 2.88
C GLY A 128 -14.30 -1.47 2.06
N LEU A 129 -13.08 -1.41 2.61
CA LEU A 129 -11.93 -2.08 2.00
C LEU A 129 -12.03 -3.59 2.25
N THR A 130 -11.74 -4.36 1.22
CA THR A 130 -11.58 -5.82 1.34
C THR A 130 -10.30 -6.16 2.12
N PRO A 131 -10.18 -7.37 2.68
CA PRO A 131 -8.93 -7.81 3.33
C PRO A 131 -7.70 -7.68 2.44
N ALA A 132 -7.85 -7.94 1.14
CA ALA A 132 -6.79 -7.74 0.15
C ALA A 132 -6.39 -6.26 0.01
N GLN A 133 -7.36 -5.33 0.00
CA GLN A 133 -7.07 -3.90 -0.06
C GLN A 133 -6.42 -3.38 1.22
N ALA A 134 -6.79 -3.90 2.39
CA ALA A 134 -6.09 -3.61 3.64
C ALA A 134 -4.62 -4.02 3.54
N GLU A 135 -4.31 -5.22 3.03
CA GLU A 135 -2.93 -5.64 2.76
C GLU A 135 -2.20 -4.69 1.80
N TYR A 136 -2.87 -4.18 0.77
CA TYR A 136 -2.26 -3.23 -0.17
C TYR A 136 -1.82 -1.95 0.54
N VAL A 137 -2.59 -1.46 1.52
CA VAL A 137 -2.20 -0.29 2.33
C VAL A 137 -0.90 -0.58 3.08
N PHE A 138 -0.78 -1.72 3.75
CA PHE A 138 0.46 -2.09 4.44
C PHE A 138 1.63 -2.23 3.47
N ARG A 139 1.44 -2.85 2.29
CA ARG A 139 2.51 -2.97 1.29
C ARG A 139 3.00 -1.62 0.77
N VAL A 140 2.12 -0.63 0.66
CA VAL A 140 2.44 0.70 0.14
C VAL A 140 2.92 1.65 1.24
N LYS A 141 2.50 1.49 2.49
CA LYS A 141 2.73 2.50 3.55
C LYS A 141 3.61 2.04 4.69
N ALA A 142 3.63 0.74 5.01
CA ALA A 142 4.33 0.25 6.19
C ALA A 142 5.84 0.14 5.98
N TYR A 143 6.58 0.29 7.09
CA TYR A 143 7.98 -0.09 7.16
C TYR A 143 8.16 -1.59 6.89
N PRO A 144 9.33 -2.03 6.42
CA PRO A 144 9.60 -3.43 6.09
C PRO A 144 9.23 -4.43 7.18
N GLU A 145 9.67 -4.20 8.42
CA GLU A 145 9.40 -5.11 9.54
C GLU A 145 7.94 -5.09 9.98
N VAL A 146 7.27 -3.94 9.86
CA VAL A 146 5.84 -3.81 10.13
C VAL A 146 5.02 -4.58 9.09
N LEU A 147 5.40 -4.48 7.81
CA LEU A 147 4.79 -5.27 6.73
C LEU A 147 4.99 -6.77 6.96
N GLU A 148 6.19 -7.19 7.30
CA GLU A 148 6.48 -8.59 7.59
C GLU A 148 5.62 -9.10 8.77
N LEU A 149 5.56 -8.35 9.85
CA LEU A 149 4.74 -8.68 11.02
C LEU A 149 3.25 -8.73 10.67
N TYR A 150 2.77 -7.80 9.85
CA TYR A 150 1.39 -7.79 9.37
C TYR A 150 1.08 -9.07 8.57
N LEU A 151 1.93 -9.44 7.62
CA LEU A 151 1.74 -10.64 6.78
C LEU A 151 1.77 -11.92 7.63
N GLN A 152 2.60 -11.98 8.67
CA GLN A 152 2.67 -13.11 9.60
C GLN A 152 1.41 -13.28 10.46
N ASN A 153 0.68 -12.20 10.77
CA ASN A 153 -0.48 -12.25 11.66
C ASN A 153 -1.83 -12.20 10.92
N PHE A 154 -1.86 -11.57 9.73
CA PHE A 154 -3.10 -11.22 9.03
C PHE A 154 -3.08 -11.53 7.53
N GLY A 155 -1.95 -11.97 6.97
CA GLY A 155 -1.83 -12.28 5.54
C GLY A 155 -2.70 -13.48 5.14
N ALA A 156 -3.15 -13.52 3.88
CA ALA A 156 -4.07 -14.55 3.36
C ALA A 156 -3.49 -16.00 3.34
N GLY A 157 -2.29 -16.23 3.89
CA GLY A 157 -1.63 -17.52 4.03
C GLY A 157 -1.63 -18.12 5.44
N THR A 158 -2.13 -17.41 6.47
CA THR A 158 -2.26 -17.96 7.83
C THR A 158 -3.59 -18.71 7.97
N ARG A 159 -3.75 -19.84 7.26
CA ARG A 159 -4.74 -20.86 7.63
C ARG A 159 -4.10 -21.78 8.66
N SER A 160 -4.60 -21.69 9.88
CA SER A 160 -5.06 -22.81 10.70
C SER A 160 -4.39 -24.17 10.45
N ASP A 161 -3.23 -24.41 11.08
CA ASP A 161 -2.93 -25.77 11.58
C ASP A 161 -3.56 -25.87 12.97
N GLY A 162 -4.87 -26.09 12.95
CA GLY A 162 -5.72 -26.29 14.11
C GLY A 162 -6.81 -27.30 13.79
N GLU A 163 -6.50 -28.31 13.00
CA GLU A 163 -7.23 -29.59 13.03
C GLU A 163 -6.56 -30.46 14.10
N GLN A 164 -7.11 -30.39 15.32
CA GLN A 164 -7.10 -31.52 16.25
C GLN A 164 -8.56 -31.93 16.46
N GLU A 165 -8.97 -32.96 15.73
CA GLU A 165 -9.97 -33.94 16.19
C GLU A 165 -9.37 -35.34 16.01
#